data_AF-A0A1I0JTK0-F1
#
_entry.id   AF-A0A1I0JTK0-F1
#
_cell.length_a   1.000
_cell.length_b   1.000
_cell.length_c   1.000
_cell.angle_alpha   90.00
_cell.angle_beta   90.00
_cell.angle_gamma   90.00
#
_symmetry.space_group_name_H-M   'P 1'
#
loop_
_entity.id
_entity.type
_entity.pdbx_description
1 polymer ?
#
loop_
_entity_poly.entity_id
_entity_poly.type
_entity_poly.pdbx_seq_one_letter_code
_entity_poly.pdbx_strand_id
1 'polypeptide(L)'
;MAEETGLIDDLSWIVLEEICMLFGQMRGKIDSVSINLSMRQFEDRSLSGRIHECLKRSGLSPDKLKIEVTERVLLQDMDYMKMIMEEMTGEGFGFYLDDFGTGYSNISCALSLPLEYTKLDRSLRKVHARR
;
A
#
# COMPACT_ATOMS: atom_id res chain seq x y z
N MET A 1 -14.84 2.73 13.28
CA MET A 1 -16.19 2.10 13.29
C MET A 1 -16.40 0.95 12.30
N ALA A 2 -15.62 0.81 11.22
CA ALA A 2 -15.61 -0.45 10.43
C ALA A 2 -14.22 -1.13 10.42
N GLU A 3 -13.14 -0.36 10.60
CA GLU A 3 -11.79 -0.89 10.88
C GLU A 3 -11.73 -1.61 12.25
N GLU A 4 -12.47 -1.08 13.24
CA GLU A 4 -12.51 -1.61 14.62
C GLU A 4 -13.21 -2.97 14.74
N THR A 5 -13.98 -3.38 13.73
CA THR A 5 -14.73 -4.66 13.77
C THR A 5 -14.06 -5.79 12.99
N GLY A 6 -12.95 -5.53 12.27
CA GLY A 6 -12.26 -6.51 11.43
C GLY A 6 -13.01 -6.93 10.15
N LEU A 7 -14.28 -6.53 10.01
CA LEU A 7 -15.11 -6.78 8.83
C LEU A 7 -14.55 -6.12 7.56
N ILE A 8 -13.82 -5.01 7.71
CA ILE A 8 -13.11 -4.37 6.60
C ILE A 8 -11.97 -5.25 6.08
N ASP A 9 -11.26 -5.97 6.94
CA ASP A 9 -10.11 -6.78 6.51
C ASP A 9 -10.59 -7.95 5.65
N ASP A 10 -11.62 -8.68 6.07
CA ASP A 10 -12.20 -9.77 5.28
C ASP A 10 -12.79 -9.28 3.95
N LEU A 11 -13.47 -8.12 3.97
CA LEU A 11 -13.98 -7.51 2.75
C LEU A 11 -12.86 -7.09 1.81
N SER A 12 -11.77 -6.54 2.33
CA SER A 12 -10.62 -6.12 1.53
C SER A 12 -9.96 -7.30 0.82
N TRP A 13 -9.93 -8.48 1.44
CA TRP A 13 -9.45 -9.71 0.81
C TRP A 13 -10.33 -10.20 -0.33
N ILE A 14 -11.65 -10.18 -0.12
CA ILE A 14 -12.62 -10.53 -1.18
C ILE A 14 -12.46 -9.57 -2.37
N VAL A 15 -12.35 -8.28 -2.09
CA VAL A 15 -12.16 -7.24 -3.13
C VAL A 15 -10.84 -7.43 -3.86
N LEU A 16 -9.75 -7.73 -3.16
CA LEU A 16 -8.45 -8.01 -3.78
C LEU A 16 -8.53 -9.20 -4.73
N GLU A 17 -9.13 -10.31 -4.30
CA GLU A 17 -9.28 -11.50 -5.14
C GLU A 17 -10.06 -11.21 -6.42
N GLU A 18 -11.20 -10.54 -6.31
CA GLU A 18 -12.03 -10.19 -7.47
C GLU A 18 -11.30 -9.24 -8.42
N ILE A 19 -10.60 -8.22 -7.90
CA ILE A 19 -9.87 -7.26 -8.74
C ILE A 19 -8.69 -7.96 -9.45
N CYS A 20 -7.92 -8.79 -8.76
CA CYS A 20 -6.82 -9.53 -9.37
C CYS A 20 -7.33 -10.44 -10.50
N MET A 21 -8.42 -11.18 -10.26
CA MET A 21 -9.01 -12.05 -11.28
C MET A 21 -9.51 -11.27 -12.50
N LEU A 22 -10.23 -10.16 -12.28
CA LEU A 22 -10.67 -9.28 -13.37
C LEU A 22 -9.48 -8.70 -14.15
N PHE A 23 -8.46 -8.22 -13.44
CA PHE A 23 -7.30 -7.59 -14.05
C PHE A 23 -6.47 -8.59 -14.87
N GLY A 24 -6.28 -9.82 -14.39
CA GLY A 24 -5.63 -10.89 -15.17
C GLY A 24 -6.32 -11.15 -16.52
N GLN A 25 -7.64 -11.01 -16.60
CA GLN A 25 -8.40 -11.18 -17.85
C GLN A 25 -8.22 -10.02 -18.83
N MET A 26 -7.80 -8.84 -18.36
CA MET A 26 -7.68 -7.63 -19.19
C MET A 26 -6.40 -7.57 -20.04
N ARG A 27 -5.51 -8.57 -19.95
CA ARG A 27 -4.34 -8.80 -20.83
C ARG A 27 -3.49 -7.54 -21.11
N GLY A 28 -3.12 -6.81 -20.06
CA GLY A 28 -2.19 -5.67 -20.18
C GLY A 28 -2.81 -4.35 -20.62
N LYS A 29 -4.14 -4.20 -20.58
CA LYS A 29 -4.82 -2.89 -20.78
C LYS A 29 -4.69 -1.93 -19.60
N ILE A 30 -4.33 -2.45 -18.43
CA ILE A 30 -4.09 -1.69 -17.21
C ILE A 30 -2.65 -1.97 -16.79
N ASP A 31 -1.91 -0.95 -16.40
CA ASP A 31 -0.49 -1.09 -16.06
C ASP A 31 -0.29 -1.70 -14.67
N SER A 32 -1.08 -1.25 -13.69
CA SER A 32 -1.08 -1.73 -12.31
C SER A 32 -2.39 -1.39 -11.59
N VAL A 33 -2.72 -2.13 -10.54
CA VAL A 33 -3.78 -1.83 -9.57
C VAL A 33 -3.14 -1.49 -8.24
N SER A 34 -3.77 -0.59 -7.46
CA SER A 34 -3.32 -0.26 -6.10
C SER A 34 -4.37 -0.70 -5.08
N ILE A 35 -3.92 -1.20 -3.92
CA ILE A 35 -4.78 -1.56 -2.79
C ILE A 35 -4.32 -0.84 -1.52
N ASN A 36 -5.26 -0.42 -0.69
CA ASN A 36 -4.96 0.15 0.61
C ASN A 36 -4.98 -0.97 1.66
N LEU A 37 -3.96 -0.99 2.52
CA LEU A 37 -3.86 -1.93 3.63
C LEU A 37 -3.87 -1.21 4.97
N SER A 38 -4.58 -1.78 5.94
CA SER A 38 -4.60 -1.31 7.33
C SER A 38 -3.36 -1.83 8.08
N MET A 39 -3.01 -1.18 9.20
CA MET A 39 -1.92 -1.65 10.07
C MET A 39 -2.14 -3.09 10.55
N ARG A 40 -3.39 -3.45 10.85
CA ARG A 40 -3.76 -4.81 11.29
C ARG A 40 -3.46 -5.87 10.23
N GLN A 41 -3.57 -5.51 8.95
CA GLN A 41 -3.20 -6.41 7.86
C GLN A 41 -1.69 -6.54 7.72
N PHE A 42 -0.92 -5.47 7.95
CA PHE A 42 0.54 -5.56 8.03
C PHE A 42 1.01 -6.43 9.21
N GLU A 43 0.28 -6.41 10.32
CA GLU A 43 0.54 -7.29 11.48
C GLU A 43 0.25 -8.78 11.20
N ASP A 44 -0.57 -9.09 10.19
CA ASP A 44 -0.85 -10.45 9.77
C ASP A 44 0.34 -11.03 8.99
N ARG A 45 1.07 -11.95 9.63
CA ARG A 45 2.22 -12.65 9.02
C ARG A 45 1.87 -13.44 7.76
N SER A 46 0.60 -13.71 7.50
CA SER A 46 0.15 -14.39 6.28
C SER A 46 -0.12 -13.44 5.11
N LEU A 47 -0.06 -12.12 5.32
CA LEU A 47 -0.38 -11.08 4.33
C LEU A 47 0.30 -11.32 2.98
N SER A 48 1.65 -11.35 2.95
CA SER A 48 2.41 -11.55 1.71
C SER A 48 2.01 -12.86 1.01
N GLY A 49 1.96 -13.97 1.76
CA GLY A 49 1.60 -15.29 1.23
C GLY A 49 0.21 -15.32 0.58
N ARG A 50 -0.77 -14.67 1.21
CA ARG A 50 -2.14 -14.55 0.68
C ARG A 50 -2.19 -13.71 -0.59
N ILE A 51 -1.44 -12.60 -0.65
CA ILE A 51 -1.34 -11.77 -1.85
C ILE A 51 -0.70 -12.57 -2.99
N HIS A 52 0.39 -13.31 -2.72
CA HIS A 52 1.02 -14.18 -3.72
C HIS A 52 0.09 -15.25 -4.26
N GLU A 53 -0.72 -15.87 -3.41
CA GLU A 53 -1.71 -16.86 -3.85
C GLU A 53 -2.74 -16.23 -4.80
N CYS A 54 -3.22 -15.03 -4.47
CA CYS A 54 -4.15 -14.27 -5.29
C CYS A 54 -3.55 -13.90 -6.67
N LEU A 55 -2.32 -13.39 -6.68
CA LEU A 55 -1.59 -13.06 -7.91
C LEU A 55 -1.33 -14.30 -8.77
N LYS A 56 -0.94 -15.41 -8.15
CA LYS A 56 -0.72 -16.68 -8.84
C LYS A 56 -2.00 -17.20 -9.50
N ARG A 57 -3.15 -17.12 -8.83
CA ARG A 57 -4.45 -17.55 -9.38
C ARG A 57 -4.90 -16.68 -10.55
N SER A 58 -4.60 -15.38 -10.49
CA SER A 58 -4.95 -14.42 -11.55
C SER A 58 -3.93 -14.35 -12.69
N GLY A 59 -2.74 -14.94 -12.53
CA GLY A 59 -1.65 -14.87 -13.49
C GLY A 59 -0.97 -13.50 -13.56
N LEU A 60 -1.11 -12.69 -12.51
CA LEU A 60 -0.47 -11.39 -12.38
C LEU A 60 0.91 -11.52 -11.75
N SER A 61 1.85 -10.67 -12.17
CA SER A 61 3.14 -10.54 -11.52
C SER A 61 3.06 -9.53 -10.35
N PRO A 62 3.88 -9.66 -9.29
CA PRO A 62 3.85 -8.75 -8.13
C PRO A 62 3.98 -7.27 -8.47
N ASP A 63 4.73 -6.91 -9.53
CA ASP A 63 4.90 -5.52 -9.96
C ASP A 63 3.59 -4.85 -10.42
N LYS A 64 2.55 -5.66 -10.72
CA LYS A 64 1.23 -5.22 -11.15
C LYS A 64 0.30 -4.84 -10.00
N LEU A 65 0.65 -5.21 -8.77
CA LEU A 65 -0.09 -4.84 -7.57
C LEU A 65 0.75 -3.90 -6.71
N LYS A 66 0.22 -2.69 -6.50
CA LYS A 66 0.84 -1.65 -5.67
C LYS A 66 0.12 -1.59 -4.34
N ILE A 67 0.88 -1.43 -3.27
CA ILE A 67 0.35 -1.34 -1.91
C ILE A 67 0.41 0.12 -1.49
N GLU A 68 -0.76 0.69 -1.23
CA GLU A 68 -0.92 2.03 -0.68
C GLU A 68 -0.89 1.98 0.84
N VAL A 69 -0.04 2.82 1.41
CA VAL A 69 0.14 2.99 2.85
C VAL A 69 -0.10 4.45 3.17
N THR A 70 -0.91 4.73 4.19
CA THR A 70 -1.15 6.11 4.64
C THR A 70 -0.07 6.56 5.63
N GLU A 71 0.11 7.87 5.76
CA GLU A 71 0.99 8.46 6.77
C GLU A 71 0.66 7.96 8.20
N ARG A 72 -0.63 7.78 8.50
CA ARG A 72 -1.08 7.28 9.80
C ARG A 72 -0.66 5.84 10.08
N VAL A 73 -0.68 4.97 9.08
CA VAL A 73 -0.24 3.57 9.23
C VAL A 73 1.27 3.54 9.49
N LEU A 74 2.05 4.32 8.72
CA LEU A 74 3.49 4.41 8.94
C LEU A 74 3.84 4.88 10.35
N LEU A 75 3.18 5.93 10.85
CA LEU A 75 3.46 6.51 12.16
C LEU A 75 3.08 5.62 13.36
N GLN A 76 2.32 4.54 13.17
CA GLN A 76 2.01 3.61 14.26
C GLN A 76 3.24 2.81 14.69
N ASP A 77 4.00 2.28 13.73
CA ASP A 77 5.29 1.60 13.98
C ASP A 77 6.17 1.66 12.72
N MET A 78 7.01 2.69 12.62
CA MET A 78 7.81 2.94 11.43
C MET A 78 8.90 1.90 11.18
N ASP A 79 9.53 1.40 12.24
CA ASP A 79 10.61 0.40 12.10
C ASP A 79 10.03 -0.94 11.62
N TYR A 80 8.89 -1.34 12.19
CA TYR A 80 8.17 -2.53 11.74
C TYR A 80 7.69 -2.40 10.29
N MET A 81 7.05 -1.29 9.95
CA MET A 81 6.57 -1.03 8.59
C MET A 81 7.71 -1.05 7.58
N LYS A 82 8.84 -0.43 7.91
CA LYS A 82 10.03 -0.45 7.06
C LYS A 82 10.52 -1.87 6.80
N MET A 83 10.65 -2.69 7.84
CA MET A 83 11.09 -4.08 7.72
C MET A 83 10.18 -4.89 6.77
N ILE A 84 8.86 -4.78 6.94
CA ILE A 84 7.91 -5.50 6.07
C ILE A 84 7.95 -4.98 4.64
N MET A 85 8.00 -3.66 4.46
CA MET A 85 8.06 -3.07 3.14
C MET A 85 9.33 -3.50 2.40
N GLU A 86 10.47 -3.60 3.08
CA GLU A 86 11.72 -4.09 2.51
C GLU A 86 11.62 -5.57 2.09
N GLU A 87 11.03 -6.43 2.94
CA GLU A 87 10.77 -7.84 2.62
C GLU A 87 9.90 -7.97 1.38
N MET A 88 8.74 -7.31 1.37
CA MET A 88 7.80 -7.36 0.25
C MET A 88 8.33 -6.70 -1.03
N THR A 89 9.17 -5.66 -0.91
CA THR A 89 9.87 -5.09 -2.07
C THR A 89 10.84 -6.10 -2.67
N GLY A 90 11.52 -6.90 -1.83
CA GLY A 90 12.36 -8.02 -2.28
C GLY A 90 11.58 -9.11 -3.04
N GLU A 91 10.28 -9.22 -2.80
CA GLU A 91 9.35 -10.12 -3.51
C GLU A 91 8.75 -9.51 -4.79
N GLY A 92 9.05 -8.22 -5.07
CA GLY A 92 8.61 -7.52 -6.27
C GLY A 92 7.38 -6.62 -6.10
N PHE A 93 6.88 -6.42 -4.88
CA PHE A 93 5.80 -5.48 -4.61
C PHE A 93 6.28 -4.03 -4.64
N GLY A 94 5.42 -3.12 -5.13
CA GLY A 94 5.67 -1.68 -5.08
C GLY A 94 4.82 -1.00 -4.01
N PHE A 95 5.40 -0.06 -3.27
CA PHE A 95 4.70 0.68 -2.22
C PHE A 95 4.49 2.14 -2.57
N TYR A 96 3.26 2.62 -2.38
CA TYR A 96 2.85 3.99 -2.60
C TYR A 96 2.48 4.61 -1.26
N LEU A 97 2.95 5.83 -1.01
CA LEU A 97 2.52 6.60 0.16
C LEU A 97 1.34 7.49 -0.23
N ASP A 98 0.24 7.38 0.50
CA ASP A 98 -0.98 8.18 0.33
C ASP A 98 -1.14 9.23 1.46
N ASP A 99 -1.87 10.31 1.17
CA ASP A 99 -2.18 11.43 2.08
C ASP A 99 -0.97 12.09 2.77
N PHE A 100 0.20 12.05 2.13
CA PHE A 100 1.41 12.66 2.67
C PHE A 100 1.28 14.17 2.80
N GLY A 101 1.60 14.71 3.99
CA GLY A 101 1.63 16.15 4.27
C GLY A 101 0.40 16.68 5.02
N THR A 102 -0.45 15.77 5.52
CA THR A 102 -1.60 16.11 6.37
C THR A 102 -1.27 16.04 7.88
N GLY A 103 -0.08 15.53 8.25
CA GLY A 103 0.39 15.35 9.63
C GLY A 103 1.91 15.50 9.84
N TYR A 104 2.37 15.17 11.04
CA TYR A 104 3.71 15.44 11.62
C TYR A 104 4.91 14.75 10.94
N SER A 105 4.74 14.05 9.82
CA SER A 105 5.85 13.28 9.22
C SER A 105 6.89 14.16 8.55
N ASN A 106 8.13 14.01 8.98
CA ASN A 106 9.29 14.60 8.32
C ASN A 106 9.51 13.88 6.97
N ILE A 107 9.63 14.62 5.86
CA ILE A 107 10.01 14.11 4.53
C ILE A 107 11.19 13.13 4.61
N SER A 108 12.13 13.40 5.53
CA SER A 108 13.29 12.55 5.79
C SER A 108 12.93 11.10 6.13
N CYS A 109 11.79 10.85 6.79
CA CYS A 109 11.33 9.51 7.10
C CYS A 109 10.75 8.80 5.87
N ALA A 110 9.90 9.46 5.09
CA ALA A 110 9.36 8.91 3.86
C ALA A 110 10.48 8.51 2.88
N LEU A 111 11.55 9.32 2.80
CA LEU A 111 12.74 9.04 1.99
C LEU A 111 13.54 7.80 2.45
N SER A 112 13.34 7.32 3.68
CA SER A 112 14.03 6.14 4.21
C SER A 112 13.29 4.82 3.98
N LEU A 113 12.06 4.89 3.45
CA LEU A 113 11.19 3.75 3.15
C LEU A 113 11.32 3.35 1.67
N PRO A 114 11.11 2.07 1.32
CA PRO A 114 11.21 1.58 -0.05
C PRO A 114 9.93 1.93 -0.86
N LEU A 115 9.66 3.23 -1.01
CA LEU A 115 8.52 3.74 -1.77
C LEU A 115 8.88 3.89 -3.24
N GLU A 116 8.02 3.39 -4.13
CA GLU A 116 8.14 3.58 -5.58
C GLU A 116 7.58 4.96 -6.00
N TYR A 117 6.48 5.37 -5.37
CA TYR A 117 5.86 6.68 -5.57
C TYR A 117 5.32 7.25 -4.25
N THR A 118 5.31 8.58 -4.14
CA THR A 118 4.63 9.30 -3.06
C THR A 118 3.56 10.19 -3.67
N LYS A 119 2.30 9.97 -3.31
CA LYS A 119 1.20 10.85 -3.68
C LYS A 119 1.20 12.04 -2.72
N LEU A 120 1.37 13.25 -3.26
CA LEU A 120 1.29 14.49 -2.49
C LEU A 120 -0.17 14.95 -2.40
N ASP A 121 -0.65 15.18 -1.18
CA ASP A 121 -2.00 15.70 -1.01
C ASP A 121 -2.15 17.13 -1.56
N ARG A 122 -3.35 17.47 -2.05
CA ARG A 122 -3.66 18.78 -2.64
C ARG A 122 -3.51 19.94 -1.63
N SER A 123 -3.58 19.69 -0.33
CA SER A 123 -3.42 20.70 0.73
C SER A 123 -1.99 21.26 0.83
N LEU A 124 -0.97 20.54 0.35
CA LEU A 124 0.44 20.99 0.32
C LEU A 124 0.70 22.18 -0.62
N ARG A 125 -0.27 22.61 -1.44
CA ARG A 125 -0.11 23.70 -2.43
C ARG A 125 0.07 25.11 -1.83
N LYS A 126 0.12 25.29 -0.50
CA LYS A 126 0.39 26.59 0.11
C LYS A 126 1.86 26.71 0.57
N VAL A 127 2.76 26.88 -0.39
CA VAL A 127 4.08 27.45 -0.12
C VAL A 127 3.88 28.93 0.18
N HIS A 128 3.95 29.32 1.46
CA HIS A 128 4.22 30.71 1.80
C HIS A 128 5.65 31.02 1.37
N ALA A 129 5.80 31.59 0.18
CA ALA A 129 7.03 32.30 -0.19
C ALA A 129 7.13 33.54 0.70
N ARG A 130 7.73 33.42 1.87
CA ARG A 130 8.23 34.59 2.61
C ARG A 130 9.56 34.98 1.96
N ARG A 131 9.51 36.09 1.22
CA ARG A 131 10.67 36.89 0.84
C ARG A 131 11.36 37.46 2.08
#